data_AF-A0A942S9J1-F1
#
_entry.id   AF-A0A942S9J1-F1
#
_cell.length_a   1.000
_cell.length_b   1.000
_cell.length_c   1.000
_cell.angle_alpha   90.00
_cell.angle_beta   90.00
_cell.angle_gamma   90.00
#
_symmetry.space_group_name_H-M   'P 1'
#
loop_
_entity.id
_entity.type
_entity.pdbx_description
1 polymer ?
#
loop_
_entity_poly.entity_id
_entity_poly.type
_entity_poly.pdbx_seq_one_letter_code
_entity_poly.pdbx_strand_id
1 'polypeptide(L)'
;MGLFFNKKEVYSPTLLGGFLIVGIFFLGSFILLKLTYPFLAQNTTPVSKILVVEGWLPDSGLKNAIDYYRSNSYEYMILTGVPITQWTHSSPFSNMADASKETMRRYYFRDTIYTTTIPNTILRDRTYATAVALKMTFEEWDSKVGSFDLYSMGAHSRRSYLMFRKAFPTMKIGLIADTDLSFEPKSWYKTSRGFRIVFSELISYFYSRLFFYPAESEFRKSIIEGRYIDNIISSRFEKDRYFEDTLTSPLNKSEVEKFRGLDYFDVDTNYRFDATFVVDTSELSFKMPTTTDRQPVYRKYGTLSFTLNDTSYKLSAYQNLDLLLNKPDYRGLFIPFKDLSNGNLTYGGGRYLDIEIPQSDRITLDFNKVYNPYCAYDERWSCPLPPAENYLKTSILAGEKKYFH
;
A
#
# COMPACT_ATOMS: atom_id res chain seq x y z
N MET A 1 -36.58 -22.14 60.74
CA MET A 1 -35.93 -21.37 59.66
C MET A 1 -34.71 -22.15 59.22
N GLY A 2 -34.90 -23.10 58.28
CA GLY A 2 -33.85 -24.03 57.85
C GLY A 2 -32.95 -23.39 56.81
N LEU A 3 -31.64 -23.32 57.08
CA LEU A 3 -30.64 -22.88 56.12
C LEU A 3 -30.46 -23.94 55.02
N PHE A 4 -30.68 -23.50 53.79
CA PHE A 4 -30.43 -24.21 52.54
C PHE A 4 -28.92 -24.49 52.35
N PHE A 5 -28.41 -25.63 52.80
CA PHE A 5 -27.11 -26.14 52.34
C PHE A 5 -27.33 -27.42 51.53
N ASN A 6 -27.25 -27.28 50.21
CA ASN A 6 -27.31 -28.43 49.29
C ASN A 6 -25.91 -29.06 49.22
N LYS A 7 -25.69 -30.17 49.93
CA LYS A 7 -24.41 -30.88 49.96
C LYS A 7 -24.16 -31.51 48.58
N LYS A 8 -23.11 -31.07 47.88
CA LYS A 8 -22.63 -31.70 46.63
C LYS A 8 -21.39 -32.53 46.93
N GLU A 9 -21.41 -33.80 46.57
CA GLU A 9 -20.21 -34.63 46.55
C GLU A 9 -19.35 -34.24 45.34
N VAL A 10 -18.06 -33.98 45.57
CA VAL A 10 -17.09 -33.66 44.52
C VAL A 10 -15.99 -34.70 44.59
N TYR A 11 -15.81 -35.45 43.51
CA TYR A 11 -14.68 -36.37 43.40
C TYR A 11 -13.39 -35.56 43.29
N SER A 12 -12.51 -35.69 44.27
CA SER A 12 -11.16 -35.14 44.24
C SER A 12 -10.14 -36.26 43.98
N PRO A 13 -8.99 -35.94 43.36
CA PRO A 13 -7.90 -36.89 43.25
C PRO A 13 -7.45 -37.35 44.63
N THR A 14 -7.11 -38.63 44.77
CA THR A 14 -6.35 -39.11 45.95
C THR A 14 -5.02 -38.36 46.03
N LEU A 15 -4.32 -38.37 47.18
CA LEU A 15 -2.98 -37.75 47.27
C LEU A 15 -2.03 -38.24 46.16
N LEU A 16 -2.04 -39.56 45.88
CA LEU A 16 -1.29 -40.16 44.79
C LEU A 16 -1.75 -39.65 43.41
N GLY A 17 -3.07 -39.55 43.21
CA GLY A 17 -3.65 -38.97 42.00
C GLY A 17 -3.29 -37.50 41.82
N GLY A 18 -3.23 -36.72 42.90
CA GLY A 18 -2.78 -35.34 42.93
C GLY A 18 -1.32 -35.22 42.51
N PHE A 19 -0.42 -36.03 43.09
CA PHE A 19 0.98 -36.08 42.68
C PHE A 19 1.16 -36.46 41.21
N LEU A 20 0.37 -37.41 40.70
CA LEU A 20 0.39 -37.79 39.28
C LEU A 20 -0.05 -36.63 38.38
N ILE A 21 -1.14 -35.93 38.72
CA ILE A 21 -1.60 -34.77 37.95
C ILE A 21 -0.54 -33.67 37.93
N VAL A 22 0.06 -33.37 39.08
CA VAL A 22 1.14 -32.37 39.18
C VAL A 22 2.37 -32.81 38.38
N GLY A 23 2.76 -34.09 38.47
CA GLY A 23 3.87 -34.65 37.71
C GLY A 23 3.65 -34.58 36.19
N ILE A 24 2.45 -34.95 35.72
CA ILE A 24 2.05 -34.83 34.32
C ILE A 24 2.07 -33.37 33.87
N PHE A 25 1.60 -32.45 34.71
CA PHE A 25 1.63 -31.02 34.42
C PHE A 25 3.06 -30.50 34.26
N PHE A 26 3.98 -30.86 35.17
CA PHE A 26 5.38 -30.44 35.06
C PHE A 26 6.09 -31.07 33.87
N LEU A 27 5.88 -32.36 33.61
CA LEU A 27 6.45 -33.04 32.46
C LEU A 27 5.91 -32.44 31.15
N GLY A 28 4.60 -32.23 31.05
CA GLY A 28 3.96 -31.59 29.91
C GLY A 28 4.47 -30.17 29.68
N SER A 29 4.60 -29.38 30.75
CA SER A 29 5.18 -28.04 30.70
C SER A 29 6.64 -28.08 30.24
N PHE A 30 7.46 -29.02 30.75
CA PHE A 30 8.85 -29.16 30.35
C PHE A 30 8.99 -29.53 28.87
N ILE A 31 8.19 -30.49 28.40
CA ILE A 31 8.14 -30.90 26.98
C ILE A 31 7.71 -29.71 26.11
N LEU A 32 6.65 -29.01 26.49
CA LEU A 32 6.18 -27.82 25.79
C LEU A 32 7.29 -26.77 25.68
N LEU A 33 7.96 -26.45 26.79
CA LEU A 33 9.05 -25.47 26.80
C LEU A 33 10.22 -25.89 25.91
N LYS A 34 10.57 -27.17 25.86
CA LYS A 34 11.70 -27.66 25.07
C LYS A 34 11.41 -27.83 23.59
N LEU A 35 10.19 -28.25 23.23
CA LEU A 35 9.85 -28.60 21.85
C LEU A 35 9.19 -27.46 21.07
N THR A 36 8.63 -26.44 21.74
CA THR A 36 7.91 -25.37 21.05
C THR A 36 8.81 -24.57 20.10
N TYR A 37 9.99 -24.12 20.55
CA TYR A 37 10.86 -23.33 19.67
C TYR A 37 11.38 -24.14 18.47
N PRO A 38 11.95 -25.36 18.63
CA PRO A 38 12.33 -26.20 17.49
C PRO A 38 11.16 -26.56 16.56
N PHE A 39 9.94 -26.66 17.10
CA PHE A 39 8.74 -26.79 16.30
C PHE A 39 8.50 -25.54 15.45
N LEU A 40 8.64 -24.34 15.98
CA LEU A 40 8.33 -23.10 15.25
C LEU A 40 9.47 -22.61 14.33
N ALA A 41 10.73 -22.84 14.69
CA ALA A 41 11.91 -22.40 13.95
C ALA A 41 12.52 -23.58 13.16
N GLN A 42 11.84 -24.01 12.10
CA GLN A 42 12.30 -25.11 11.24
C GLN A 42 13.07 -24.60 10.03
N ASN A 43 14.10 -25.37 9.65
CA ASN A 43 14.82 -25.19 8.40
C ASN A 43 14.53 -26.35 7.47
N THR A 44 14.38 -26.07 6.19
CA THR A 44 14.41 -27.08 5.12
C THR A 44 15.67 -26.90 4.29
N THR A 45 16.03 -27.93 3.52
CA THR A 45 17.03 -27.77 2.47
C THR A 45 16.57 -26.73 1.44
N PRO A 46 17.45 -25.84 0.95
CA PRO A 46 17.15 -24.95 -0.18
C PRO A 46 16.59 -25.73 -1.37
N VAL A 47 15.52 -25.21 -1.98
CA VAL A 47 14.88 -25.81 -3.16
C VAL A 47 14.83 -24.87 -4.36
N SER A 48 15.45 -23.69 -4.26
CA SER A 48 15.38 -22.67 -5.31
C SER A 48 16.67 -21.87 -5.48
N LYS A 49 16.74 -21.14 -6.60
CA LYS A 49 17.68 -20.06 -6.86
C LYS A 49 17.12 -18.69 -6.50
N ILE A 50 15.88 -18.62 -6.02
CA ILE A 50 15.21 -17.41 -5.55
C ILE A 50 15.13 -17.44 -4.03
N LEU A 51 15.76 -16.45 -3.38
CA LEU A 51 15.64 -16.20 -1.96
C LEU A 51 14.65 -15.06 -1.71
N VAL A 52 13.56 -15.36 -1.03
CA VAL A 52 12.56 -14.40 -0.59
C VAL A 52 12.84 -14.08 0.88
N VAL A 53 13.27 -12.87 1.18
CA VAL A 53 13.61 -12.43 2.54
C VAL A 53 12.51 -11.51 3.04
N GLU A 54 12.02 -11.76 4.25
CA GLU A 54 11.09 -10.83 4.88
C GLU A 54 11.80 -9.51 5.23
N GLY A 55 11.31 -8.40 4.70
CA GLY A 55 11.96 -7.09 4.83
C GLY A 55 11.78 -6.42 6.19
N TRP A 56 11.10 -7.05 7.15
CA TRP A 56 10.98 -6.53 8.53
C TRP A 56 12.13 -6.99 9.44
N LEU A 57 13.03 -7.84 8.95
CA LEU A 57 14.14 -8.37 9.73
C LEU A 57 15.05 -7.26 10.27
N PRO A 58 15.62 -7.43 11.47
CA PRO A 58 16.62 -6.51 11.98
C PRO A 58 17.89 -6.54 11.11
N ASP A 59 18.72 -5.50 11.19
CA ASP A 59 19.97 -5.36 10.43
C ASP A 59 20.87 -6.61 10.49
N SER A 60 20.97 -7.25 11.66
CA SER A 60 21.72 -8.50 11.82
C SER A 60 21.13 -9.64 10.99
N GLY A 61 19.80 -9.74 10.92
CA GLY A 61 19.09 -10.73 10.12
C GLY A 61 19.21 -10.47 8.62
N LEU A 62 19.18 -9.20 8.21
CA LEU A 62 19.45 -8.81 6.82
C LEU A 62 20.88 -9.14 6.40
N LYS A 63 21.86 -8.88 7.28
CA LYS A 63 23.25 -9.29 7.05
C LYS A 63 23.38 -10.81 6.94
N ASN A 64 22.76 -11.57 7.84
CA ASN A 64 22.75 -13.02 7.78
C ASN A 64 22.10 -13.55 6.49
N ALA A 65 21.02 -12.92 6.04
CA ALA A 65 20.37 -13.26 4.77
C ALA A 65 21.29 -13.04 3.56
N ILE A 66 22.10 -11.97 3.57
CA ILE A 66 23.15 -11.74 2.55
C ILE A 66 24.20 -12.86 2.57
N ASP A 67 24.69 -13.21 3.76
CA ASP A 67 25.71 -14.25 3.91
C ASP A 67 25.16 -15.63 3.49
N TYR A 68 23.90 -15.92 3.83
CA TYR A 68 23.17 -17.12 3.40
C TYR A 68 22.96 -17.16 1.88
N TYR A 69 22.56 -16.03 1.29
CA TYR A 69 22.40 -15.88 -0.15
C TYR A 69 23.67 -16.27 -0.91
N ARG A 70 24.81 -15.71 -0.49
CA ARG A 70 26.13 -15.95 -1.10
C ARG A 70 26.58 -17.40 -0.93
N SER A 71 26.34 -17.98 0.24
CA SER A 71 26.82 -19.33 0.58
C SER A 71 26.05 -20.45 -0.13
N ASN A 72 24.84 -20.17 -0.61
CA ASN A 72 23.95 -21.18 -1.21
C ASN A 72 23.68 -20.94 -2.71
N SER A 73 24.49 -20.09 -3.34
CA SER A 73 24.45 -19.81 -4.79
C SER A 73 23.05 -19.44 -5.30
N TYR A 74 22.36 -18.55 -4.58
CA TYR A 74 21.14 -17.92 -5.05
C TYR A 74 21.45 -16.93 -6.18
N GLU A 75 20.49 -16.72 -7.07
CA GLU A 75 20.61 -15.83 -8.24
C GLU A 75 19.69 -14.62 -8.15
N TYR A 76 18.58 -14.75 -7.40
CA TYR A 76 17.58 -13.70 -7.26
C TYR A 76 17.27 -13.47 -5.79
N MET A 77 17.33 -12.21 -5.36
CA MET A 77 16.90 -11.78 -4.04
C MET A 77 15.63 -10.94 -4.14
N ILE A 78 14.62 -11.31 -3.37
CA ILE A 78 13.35 -10.59 -3.29
C ILE A 78 13.09 -10.22 -1.85
N LEU A 79 12.87 -8.94 -1.57
CA LEU A 79 12.45 -8.47 -0.25
C LEU A 79 10.95 -8.24 -0.21
N THR A 80 10.30 -8.83 0.78
CA THR A 80 8.86 -8.61 0.99
C THR A 80 8.63 -7.54 2.06
N GLY A 81 7.84 -6.52 1.77
CA GLY A 81 7.71 -5.33 2.61
C GLY A 81 6.29 -5.13 3.12
N VAL A 82 6.17 -4.89 4.42
CA VAL A 82 4.99 -4.24 5.00
C VAL A 82 5.22 -2.73 5.06
N PRO A 83 4.15 -1.92 5.08
CA PRO A 83 4.28 -0.48 5.25
C PRO A 83 4.95 -0.10 6.57
N ILE A 84 5.67 1.03 6.55
CA ILE A 84 6.26 1.62 7.74
C ILE A 84 5.18 2.39 8.50
N THR A 85 4.77 1.88 9.66
CA THR A 85 3.69 2.45 10.48
C THR A 85 4.18 3.38 11.59
N GLN A 86 5.49 3.54 11.73
CA GLN A 86 6.11 4.46 12.69
C GLN A 86 7.06 5.36 11.92
N TRP A 87 7.07 6.65 12.24
CA TRP A 87 7.93 7.63 11.55
C TRP A 87 7.62 7.78 10.06
N THR A 88 6.38 7.48 9.64
CA THR A 88 6.00 7.45 8.21
C THR A 88 6.28 8.77 7.49
N HIS A 89 6.17 9.91 8.18
CA HIS A 89 6.48 11.24 7.63
C HIS A 89 7.96 11.65 7.72
N SER A 90 8.79 10.91 8.46
CA SER A 90 10.21 11.21 8.66
C SER A 90 11.13 10.18 8.00
N SER A 91 10.61 8.98 7.75
CA SER A 91 11.31 7.92 7.04
C SER A 91 11.43 8.29 5.56
N PRO A 92 12.62 8.16 4.95
CA PRO A 92 12.77 8.31 3.50
C PRO A 92 12.15 7.13 2.73
N PHE A 93 11.65 6.11 3.44
CA PHE A 93 11.00 4.93 2.87
C PHE A 93 9.54 4.83 3.33
N SER A 94 8.66 4.42 2.42
CA SER A 94 7.25 4.15 2.70
C SER A 94 7.00 2.72 3.20
N ASN A 95 7.94 1.80 2.97
CA ASN A 95 7.80 0.39 3.28
C ASN A 95 9.13 -0.27 3.70
N MET A 96 9.01 -1.39 4.42
CA MET A 96 10.13 -2.12 5.00
C MET A 96 11.01 -2.84 3.96
N ALA A 97 10.49 -3.17 2.77
CA ALA A 97 11.32 -3.81 1.74
C ALA A 97 12.34 -2.82 1.16
N ASP A 98 11.93 -1.59 0.89
CA ASP A 98 12.83 -0.56 0.36
C ASP A 98 13.84 -0.10 1.42
N ALA A 99 13.40 0.03 2.68
CA ALA A 99 14.31 0.30 3.80
C ALA A 99 15.35 -0.82 3.96
N SER A 100 14.92 -2.08 3.95
CA SER A 100 15.81 -3.23 4.01
C SER A 100 16.74 -3.35 2.81
N LYS A 101 16.24 -3.01 1.60
CA LYS A 101 17.06 -2.94 0.39
C LYS A 101 18.21 -1.97 0.58
N GLU A 102 17.93 -0.76 1.07
CA GLU A 102 18.98 0.23 1.37
C GLU A 102 19.96 -0.28 2.44
N THR A 103 19.47 -0.88 3.53
CA THR A 103 20.34 -1.48 4.55
C THR A 103 21.25 -2.56 3.96
N MET A 104 20.73 -3.44 3.10
CA MET A 104 21.54 -4.45 2.41
C MET A 104 22.57 -3.83 1.46
N ARG A 105 22.25 -2.71 0.79
CA ARG A 105 23.23 -1.95 -0.01
C ARG A 105 24.36 -1.39 0.85
N ARG A 106 24.06 -0.93 2.07
CA ARG A 106 25.06 -0.47 3.06
C ARG A 106 25.94 -1.61 3.58
N TYR A 107 25.43 -2.83 3.60
CA TYR A 107 26.22 -4.06 3.79
C TYR A 107 26.93 -4.57 2.52
N TYR A 108 27.08 -3.71 1.50
CA TYR A 108 27.79 -4.02 0.26
C TYR A 108 27.19 -5.17 -0.55
N PHE A 109 25.88 -5.43 -0.43
CA PHE A 109 25.19 -6.31 -1.37
C PHE A 109 25.03 -5.59 -2.71
N ARG A 110 25.54 -6.17 -3.80
CA ARG A 110 25.59 -5.53 -5.14
C ARG A 110 24.66 -6.15 -6.18
N ASP A 111 24.24 -7.40 -5.99
CA ASP A 111 23.29 -8.07 -6.88
C ASP A 111 21.93 -7.37 -6.90
N THR A 112 21.11 -7.68 -7.91
CA THR A 112 19.78 -7.10 -8.05
C THR A 112 18.88 -7.54 -6.89
N ILE A 113 18.23 -6.56 -6.24
CA ILE A 113 17.20 -6.79 -5.23
C ILE A 113 15.87 -6.32 -5.79
N TYR A 114 14.94 -7.26 -5.92
CA TYR A 114 13.53 -6.98 -6.21
C TYR A 114 12.78 -6.74 -4.91
N THR A 115 11.74 -5.91 -4.95
CA THR A 115 10.89 -5.65 -3.80
C THR A 115 9.45 -5.94 -4.15
N THR A 116 8.71 -6.49 -3.19
CA THR A 116 7.28 -6.69 -3.29
C THR A 116 6.62 -6.21 -2.01
N THR A 117 5.58 -5.39 -2.13
CA THR A 117 5.00 -4.67 -1.00
C THR A 117 3.49 -4.76 -0.98
N ILE A 118 2.93 -4.68 0.23
CA ILE A 118 1.50 -4.47 0.45
C ILE A 118 1.23 -3.01 0.79
N PRO A 119 0.06 -2.46 0.45
CA PRO A 119 -0.28 -1.06 0.73
C PRO A 119 -0.64 -0.80 2.19
N ASN A 120 -0.65 0.48 2.59
CA ASN A 120 -0.98 0.96 3.95
C ASN A 120 -2.40 0.62 4.37
N THR A 121 -3.31 0.44 3.42
CA THR A 121 -4.70 0.05 3.70
C THR A 121 -4.83 -1.37 4.26
N ILE A 122 -3.80 -2.23 4.10
CA ILE A 122 -3.80 -3.59 4.64
C ILE A 122 -3.22 -3.60 6.06
N LEU A 123 -4.13 -3.49 7.03
CA LEU A 123 -3.81 -3.43 8.46
C LEU A 123 -3.76 -4.81 9.13
N ARG A 124 -4.39 -5.83 8.53
CA ARG A 124 -4.57 -7.18 9.10
C ARG A 124 -4.03 -8.24 8.15
N ASP A 125 -3.73 -9.41 8.69
CA ASP A 125 -3.30 -10.59 7.91
C ASP A 125 -2.14 -10.32 6.95
N ARG A 126 -1.26 -9.39 7.36
CA ARG A 126 -0.18 -8.83 6.54
C ARG A 126 0.72 -9.91 5.95
N THR A 127 1.04 -10.95 6.72
CA THR A 127 1.87 -12.08 6.24
C THR A 127 1.23 -12.80 5.04
N TYR A 128 -0.09 -13.03 5.06
CA TYR A 128 -0.78 -13.65 3.92
C TYR A 128 -0.91 -12.68 2.75
N ALA A 129 -1.26 -11.41 3.02
CA ALA A 129 -1.28 -10.37 1.99
C ALA A 129 0.08 -10.23 1.29
N THR A 130 1.18 -10.31 2.03
CA THR A 130 2.54 -10.29 1.51
C THR A 130 2.82 -11.49 0.61
N ALA A 131 2.38 -12.69 0.99
CA ALA A 131 2.49 -13.88 0.14
C ALA A 131 1.70 -13.72 -1.17
N VAL A 132 0.50 -13.13 -1.13
CA VAL A 132 -0.30 -12.81 -2.32
C VAL A 132 0.37 -11.75 -3.19
N ALA A 133 0.95 -10.70 -2.58
CA ALA A 133 1.70 -9.68 -3.32
C ALA A 133 2.93 -10.26 -4.03
N LEU A 134 3.64 -11.19 -3.38
CA LEU A 134 4.72 -11.94 -4.02
C LEU A 134 4.21 -12.76 -5.20
N LYS A 135 3.05 -13.43 -5.05
CA LYS A 135 2.45 -14.22 -6.12
C LYS A 135 2.12 -13.36 -7.35
N MET A 136 1.54 -12.19 -7.13
CA MET A 136 1.30 -11.19 -8.19
C MET A 136 2.61 -10.78 -8.88
N THR A 137 3.69 -10.61 -8.11
CA THR A 137 5.02 -10.27 -8.66
C THR A 137 5.57 -11.40 -9.54
N PHE A 138 5.39 -12.66 -9.15
CA PHE A 138 5.81 -13.80 -9.98
C PHE A 138 4.99 -13.99 -11.25
N GLU A 139 3.71 -13.61 -11.23
CA GLU A 139 2.85 -13.64 -12.42
C GLU A 139 3.29 -12.58 -13.45
N GLU A 140 3.78 -11.43 -13.00
CA GLU A 140 4.39 -10.40 -13.86
C GLU A 140 5.70 -10.88 -14.52
N TRP A 141 6.39 -11.86 -13.92
CA TRP A 141 7.63 -12.47 -14.45
C TRP A 141 7.37 -13.62 -15.43
N ASP A 142 6.14 -13.72 -15.95
CA ASP A 142 5.74 -14.65 -17.02
C ASP A 142 5.91 -16.14 -16.66
N SER A 143 5.47 -16.53 -15.45
CA SER A 143 5.29 -17.92 -14.97
C SER A 143 6.54 -18.82 -14.81
N LYS A 144 7.75 -18.29 -15.04
CA LYS A 144 9.00 -19.08 -14.97
C LYS A 144 9.47 -19.45 -13.55
N VAL A 145 8.76 -19.00 -12.51
CA VAL A 145 9.13 -19.27 -11.11
C VAL A 145 8.52 -20.58 -10.63
N GLY A 146 9.33 -21.64 -10.57
CA GLY A 146 8.90 -22.97 -10.10
C GLY A 146 9.01 -23.21 -8.59
N SER A 147 9.85 -22.44 -7.89
CA SER A 147 10.12 -22.57 -6.46
C SER A 147 10.77 -21.32 -5.89
N PHE A 148 10.70 -21.13 -4.57
CA PHE A 148 11.49 -20.13 -3.85
C PHE A 148 11.80 -20.62 -2.43
N ASP A 149 12.83 -20.06 -1.82
CA ASP A 149 13.15 -20.28 -0.41
C ASP A 149 12.75 -19.04 0.40
N LEU A 150 11.93 -19.22 1.42
CA LEU A 150 11.50 -18.17 2.33
C LEU A 150 12.49 -18.05 3.49
N TYR A 151 13.10 -16.88 3.63
CA TYR A 151 13.99 -16.51 4.72
C TYR A 151 13.25 -15.60 5.70
N SER A 152 13.07 -16.10 6.92
CA SER A 152 12.34 -15.47 8.03
C SER A 152 13.14 -15.68 9.33
N MET A 153 12.65 -15.15 10.46
CA MET A 153 13.34 -15.21 11.75
C MET A 153 12.61 -16.04 12.81
N GLY A 154 13.35 -16.97 13.41
CA GLY A 154 13.00 -17.69 14.63
C GLY A 154 11.62 -18.31 14.60
N ALA A 155 10.88 -18.13 15.70
CA ALA A 155 9.56 -18.71 15.90
C ALA A 155 8.49 -18.20 14.90
N HIS A 156 8.70 -17.05 14.26
CA HIS A 156 7.77 -16.51 13.27
C HIS A 156 7.73 -17.35 11.98
N SER A 157 8.86 -17.98 11.65
CA SER A 157 9.12 -18.60 10.35
C SER A 157 8.10 -19.66 9.96
N ARG A 158 7.66 -20.50 10.90
CA ARG A 158 6.67 -21.54 10.58
C ARG A 158 5.28 -21.01 10.27
N ARG A 159 4.85 -19.92 10.92
CA ARG A 159 3.57 -19.28 10.59
C ARG A 159 3.67 -18.56 9.25
N SER A 160 4.77 -17.85 8.99
CA SER A 160 4.99 -17.24 7.68
C SER A 160 4.98 -18.29 6.58
N TYR A 161 5.74 -19.38 6.74
CA TYR A 161 5.72 -20.52 5.82
C TYR A 161 4.31 -21.09 5.56
N LEU A 162 3.48 -21.24 6.61
CA LEU A 162 2.09 -21.68 6.45
C LEU A 162 1.25 -20.71 5.59
N MET A 163 1.45 -19.39 5.73
CA MET A 163 0.75 -18.38 4.92
C MET A 163 1.19 -18.43 3.46
N PHE A 164 2.49 -18.53 3.21
CA PHE A 164 3.02 -18.68 1.86
C PHE A 164 2.56 -19.99 1.21
N ARG A 165 2.52 -21.11 1.95
CA ARG A 165 1.94 -22.37 1.46
C ARG A 165 0.45 -22.27 1.10
N LYS A 166 -0.32 -21.43 1.79
CA LYS A 166 -1.74 -21.18 1.44
C LYS A 166 -1.86 -20.38 0.15
N ALA A 167 -1.02 -19.37 -0.08
CA ALA A 167 -1.02 -18.58 -1.32
C ALA A 167 -0.45 -19.36 -2.52
N PHE A 168 0.49 -20.27 -2.26
CA PHE A 168 1.18 -21.09 -3.25
C PHE A 168 0.98 -22.60 -2.98
N PRO A 169 -0.22 -23.16 -3.22
CA PRO A 169 -0.54 -24.53 -2.85
C PRO A 169 0.31 -25.59 -3.56
N THR A 170 0.67 -25.33 -4.82
CA THR A 170 1.39 -26.28 -5.71
C THR A 170 2.90 -26.02 -5.79
N MET A 171 3.37 -24.84 -5.40
CA MET A 171 4.77 -24.45 -5.54
C MET A 171 5.62 -25.11 -4.46
N LYS A 172 6.86 -25.50 -4.79
CA LYS A 172 7.83 -25.93 -3.78
C LYS A 172 8.37 -24.70 -3.06
N ILE A 173 8.32 -24.70 -1.73
CA ILE A 173 8.78 -23.60 -0.88
C ILE A 173 9.77 -24.17 0.13
N GLY A 174 10.99 -23.64 0.17
CA GLY A 174 11.90 -23.89 1.28
C GLY A 174 11.70 -22.89 2.41
N LEU A 175 12.10 -23.23 3.63
CA LEU A 175 12.04 -22.37 4.80
C LEU A 175 13.42 -22.28 5.45
N ILE A 176 13.88 -21.06 5.66
CA ILE A 176 15.07 -20.74 6.44
C ILE A 176 14.61 -19.85 7.60
N ALA A 177 14.80 -20.34 8.81
CA ALA A 177 14.55 -19.65 10.06
C ALA A 177 15.89 -19.18 10.65
N ASP A 178 16.20 -17.89 10.46
CA ASP A 178 17.34 -17.25 11.08
C ASP A 178 17.17 -17.17 12.61
N THR A 179 18.28 -17.08 13.33
CA THR A 179 18.24 -17.02 14.79
C THR A 179 17.83 -15.63 15.26
N ASP A 180 16.79 -15.55 16.09
CA ASP A 180 16.43 -14.31 16.79
C ASP A 180 17.43 -14.06 17.93
N LEU A 181 18.27 -13.04 17.78
CA LEU A 181 19.32 -12.70 18.75
C LEU A 181 18.78 -12.01 20.01
N SER A 182 17.48 -11.71 20.09
CA SER A 182 16.89 -11.01 21.24
C SER A 182 16.61 -11.91 22.45
N PHE A 183 16.79 -13.23 22.30
CA PHE A 183 16.76 -14.22 23.37
C PHE A 183 17.48 -15.51 22.96
N GLU A 184 17.90 -16.33 23.94
CA GLU A 184 18.56 -17.62 23.67
C GLU A 184 17.53 -18.70 23.27
N PRO A 185 17.59 -19.27 22.05
CA PRO A 185 16.65 -20.29 21.56
C PRO A 185 16.43 -21.50 22.47
N LYS A 186 17.48 -22.02 23.11
CA LYS A 186 17.35 -23.22 23.97
C LYS A 186 16.70 -22.95 25.32
N SER A 187 16.58 -21.68 25.69
CA SER A 187 16.03 -21.23 26.96
C SER A 187 15.18 -19.97 26.81
N TRP A 188 14.41 -19.89 25.72
CA TRP A 188 13.56 -18.75 25.36
C TRP A 188 12.59 -18.32 26.47
N TYR A 189 12.16 -19.28 27.29
CA TYR A 189 11.25 -19.08 28.43
C TYR A 189 11.90 -18.37 29.63
N LYS A 190 13.22 -18.16 29.63
CA LYS A 190 13.92 -17.42 30.69
C LYS A 190 13.80 -15.90 30.55
N THR A 191 13.34 -15.39 29.40
CA THR A 191 13.17 -13.96 29.16
C THR A 191 11.72 -13.63 28.81
N SER A 192 11.25 -12.45 29.24
CA SER A 192 9.90 -11.97 28.89
C SER A 192 9.70 -11.87 27.38
N ARG A 193 10.73 -11.44 26.65
CA ARG A 193 10.70 -11.32 25.18
C ARG A 193 10.57 -12.67 24.49
N GLY A 194 11.44 -13.63 24.83
CA GLY A 194 11.36 -14.98 24.25
C GLY A 194 10.05 -15.68 24.59
N PHE A 195 9.60 -15.58 25.84
CA PHE A 195 8.32 -16.14 26.26
C PHE A 195 7.15 -15.60 25.44
N ARG A 196 7.02 -14.27 25.32
CA ARG A 196 5.92 -13.64 24.58
C ARG A 196 5.95 -13.97 23.09
N ILE A 197 7.12 -13.91 22.45
CA ILE A 197 7.25 -14.18 21.01
C ILE A 197 6.88 -15.63 20.71
N VAL A 198 7.49 -16.59 21.40
CA VAL A 198 7.33 -18.02 21.11
C VAL A 198 5.89 -18.49 21.37
N PHE A 199 5.29 -18.10 22.49
CA PHE A 199 3.89 -18.47 22.77
C PHE A 199 2.90 -17.79 21.83
N SER A 200 3.09 -16.50 21.53
CA SER A 200 2.24 -15.78 20.59
C SER A 200 2.28 -16.44 19.21
N GLU A 201 3.46 -16.81 18.72
CA GLU A 201 3.62 -17.50 17.45
C GLU A 201 3.05 -18.92 17.46
N LEU A 202 3.14 -19.65 18.58
CA LEU A 202 2.52 -20.97 18.73
C LEU A 202 0.99 -20.86 18.58
N ILE A 203 0.36 -19.95 19.34
CA ILE A 203 -1.08 -19.72 19.32
C ILE A 203 -1.51 -19.26 17.92
N SER A 204 -0.78 -18.29 17.35
CA SER A 204 -1.06 -17.74 16.03
C SER A 204 -0.91 -18.78 14.92
N TYR A 205 0.05 -19.71 15.02
CA TYR A 205 0.21 -20.81 14.08
C TYR A 205 -1.02 -21.73 14.10
N PHE A 206 -1.48 -22.16 15.28
CA PHE A 206 -2.66 -23.01 15.39
C PHE A 206 -3.93 -22.30 14.93
N TYR A 207 -4.09 -21.02 15.27
CA TYR A 207 -5.17 -20.20 14.74
C TYR A 207 -5.15 -20.19 13.20
N SER A 208 -3.99 -19.88 12.63
CA SER A 208 -3.78 -19.81 11.18
C SER A 208 -4.00 -21.15 10.47
N ARG A 209 -3.70 -22.26 11.16
CA ARG A 209 -3.85 -23.61 10.63
C ARG A 209 -5.31 -24.06 10.65
N LEU A 210 -6.03 -23.75 11.73
CA LEU A 210 -7.36 -24.31 12.00
C LEU A 210 -8.51 -23.41 11.54
N PHE A 211 -8.33 -22.08 11.57
CA PHE A 211 -9.43 -21.12 11.40
C PHE A 211 -9.22 -20.12 10.25
N PHE A 212 -8.00 -19.98 9.72
CA PHE A 212 -7.71 -18.99 8.68
C PHE A 212 -7.75 -19.61 7.26
N TYR A 213 -8.83 -19.36 6.52
CA TYR A 213 -9.03 -19.81 5.13
C TYR A 213 -9.40 -18.62 4.24
N PRO A 214 -8.41 -17.79 3.86
CA PRO A 214 -8.65 -16.55 3.13
C PRO A 214 -9.02 -16.81 1.66
N ALA A 215 -9.86 -15.95 1.09
CA ALA A 215 -10.08 -15.87 -0.35
C ALA A 215 -8.97 -15.04 -1.00
N GLU A 216 -8.11 -15.66 -1.81
CA GLU A 216 -7.00 -14.97 -2.48
C GLU A 216 -7.45 -13.77 -3.33
N SER A 217 -8.59 -13.89 -4.01
CA SER A 217 -9.17 -12.83 -4.85
C SER A 217 -9.48 -11.55 -4.06
N GLU A 218 -9.93 -11.66 -2.81
CA GLU A 218 -10.23 -10.51 -1.96
C GLU A 218 -8.96 -9.77 -1.55
N PHE A 219 -7.89 -10.51 -1.24
CA PHE A 219 -6.58 -9.94 -0.95
C PHE A 219 -5.98 -9.27 -2.19
N ARG A 220 -6.07 -9.90 -3.37
CA ARG A 220 -5.63 -9.29 -4.64
C ARG A 220 -6.34 -7.96 -4.90
N LYS A 221 -7.67 -7.94 -4.78
CA LYS A 221 -8.46 -6.72 -4.93
C LYS A 221 -8.01 -5.64 -3.94
N SER A 222 -7.89 -6.00 -2.65
CA SER A 222 -7.42 -5.08 -1.60
C SER A 222 -6.01 -4.53 -1.85
N ILE A 223 -5.11 -5.36 -2.38
CA ILE A 223 -3.73 -4.94 -2.73
C ILE A 223 -3.76 -3.95 -3.90
N ILE A 224 -4.52 -4.23 -4.96
CA ILE A 224 -4.62 -3.36 -6.14
C ILE A 224 -5.22 -2.01 -5.75
N GLU A 225 -6.36 -2.02 -5.06
CA GLU A 225 -7.05 -0.80 -4.61
C GLU A 225 -6.19 -0.02 -3.61
N GLY A 226 -5.57 -0.69 -2.65
CA GLY A 226 -4.72 -0.04 -1.67
C GLY A 226 -3.46 0.58 -2.28
N ARG A 227 -2.82 -0.07 -3.25
CA ARG A 227 -1.66 0.51 -3.95
C ARG A 227 -2.04 1.79 -4.70
N TYR A 228 -3.23 1.81 -5.29
CA TYR A 228 -3.78 3.00 -5.91
C TYR A 228 -4.03 4.12 -4.87
N ILE A 229 -4.66 3.81 -3.74
CA ILE A 229 -4.91 4.77 -2.66
C ILE A 229 -3.59 5.37 -2.15
N ASP A 230 -2.59 4.53 -1.88
CA ASP A 230 -1.26 4.96 -1.43
C ASP A 230 -0.61 5.91 -2.45
N ASN A 231 -0.76 5.65 -3.75
CA ASN A 231 -0.25 6.52 -4.81
C ASN A 231 -0.91 7.91 -4.78
N ILE A 232 -2.25 7.97 -4.64
CA ILE A 232 -2.97 9.24 -4.54
C ILE A 232 -2.54 10.01 -3.29
N ILE A 233 -2.47 9.35 -2.12
CA ILE A 233 -2.05 9.98 -0.87
C ILE A 233 -0.61 10.52 -1.00
N SER A 234 0.30 9.73 -1.58
CA SER A 234 1.67 10.17 -1.83
C SER A 234 1.73 11.40 -2.74
N SER A 235 0.92 11.43 -3.80
CA SER A 235 0.86 12.59 -4.70
C SER A 235 0.32 13.84 -4.01
N ARG A 236 -0.67 13.71 -3.11
CA ARG A 236 -1.21 14.82 -2.32
C ARG A 236 -0.18 15.37 -1.34
N PHE A 237 0.55 14.48 -0.67
CA PHE A 237 1.64 14.87 0.24
C PHE A 237 2.76 15.63 -0.49
N GLU A 238 3.17 15.17 -1.67
CA GLU A 238 4.17 15.87 -2.49
C GLU A 238 3.67 17.25 -2.96
N LYS A 239 2.38 17.36 -3.29
CA LYS A 239 1.76 18.65 -3.63
C LYS A 239 1.74 19.61 -2.44
N ASP A 240 1.39 19.15 -1.25
CA ASP A 240 1.39 19.97 -0.04
C ASP A 240 2.81 20.47 0.28
N ARG A 241 3.83 19.61 0.13
CA ARG A 241 5.24 20.03 0.28
C ARG A 241 5.66 21.10 -0.74
N TYR A 242 5.16 21.02 -1.98
CA TYR A 242 5.36 22.08 -2.97
C TYR A 242 4.71 23.41 -2.56
N PHE A 243 3.56 23.37 -1.89
CA PHE A 243 2.86 24.57 -1.41
C PHE A 243 3.55 25.20 -0.18
N GLU A 244 4.28 24.41 0.61
CA GLU A 244 5.13 24.87 1.71
C GLU A 244 6.43 25.55 1.25
N ASP A 245 6.85 25.33 0.00
CA ASP A 245 8.11 25.87 -0.53
C ASP A 245 8.01 27.39 -0.78
N THR A 246 8.65 28.19 0.09
CA THR A 246 8.61 29.66 0.02
C THR A 246 9.12 30.29 -1.29
N LEU A 247 9.86 29.55 -2.12
CA LEU A 247 10.44 30.05 -3.37
C LEU A 247 9.54 29.75 -4.58
N THR A 248 8.83 28.62 -4.55
CA THR A 248 8.12 28.09 -5.73
C THR A 248 6.62 27.96 -5.53
N SER A 249 6.13 28.15 -4.30
CA SER A 249 4.71 28.00 -3.95
C SER A 249 3.80 28.94 -4.73
N PRO A 250 2.59 28.46 -5.12
CA PRO A 250 1.57 29.32 -5.70
C PRO A 250 0.97 30.29 -4.67
N LEU A 251 1.13 30.06 -3.37
CA LEU A 251 0.68 30.93 -2.30
C LEU A 251 1.54 32.20 -2.19
N ASN A 252 0.98 33.28 -1.63
CA ASN A 252 1.81 34.40 -1.19
C ASN A 252 2.54 34.08 0.13
N LYS A 253 3.57 34.86 0.46
CA LYS A 253 4.43 34.59 1.62
C LYS A 253 3.66 34.51 2.95
N SER A 254 2.66 35.38 3.15
CA SER A 254 1.86 35.36 4.38
C SER A 254 1.01 34.10 4.49
N GLU A 255 0.55 33.54 3.37
CA GLU A 255 -0.26 32.33 3.34
C GLU A 255 0.60 31.08 3.53
N VAL A 256 1.82 31.04 2.97
CA VAL A 256 2.76 29.92 3.19
C VAL A 256 3.04 29.69 4.68
N GLU A 257 3.22 30.76 5.47
CA GLU A 257 3.45 30.65 6.92
C GLU A 257 2.27 30.01 7.69
N LYS A 258 1.06 30.19 7.18
CA LYS A 258 -0.18 29.66 7.77
C LYS A 258 -0.63 28.34 7.17
N PHE A 259 -0.04 27.92 6.05
CA PHE A 259 -0.42 26.71 5.34
C PHE A 259 -0.24 25.46 6.21
N ARG A 260 -1.24 24.56 6.18
CA ARG A 260 -1.24 23.31 6.96
C ARG A 260 -1.59 22.09 6.11
N GLY A 261 -1.43 22.20 4.79
CA GLY A 261 -1.87 21.20 3.82
C GLY A 261 -3.15 21.63 3.10
N LEU A 262 -3.39 21.04 1.93
CA LEU A 262 -4.62 21.23 1.18
C LEU A 262 -5.71 20.28 1.70
N ASP A 263 -6.96 20.73 1.62
CA ASP A 263 -8.11 19.89 1.94
C ASP A 263 -8.52 19.03 0.74
N TYR A 264 -8.73 17.74 0.97
CA TYR A 264 -9.18 16.79 -0.03
C TYR A 264 -10.42 16.01 0.44
N PHE A 265 -11.18 15.48 -0.50
CA PHE A 265 -12.07 14.35 -0.20
C PHE A 265 -11.27 13.08 0.05
N ASP A 266 -11.81 12.17 0.85
CA ASP A 266 -11.24 10.83 1.01
C ASP A 266 -11.12 10.17 -0.37
N VAL A 267 -10.10 9.34 -0.56
CA VAL A 267 -9.91 8.65 -1.84
C VAL A 267 -11.04 7.65 -2.03
N ASP A 268 -11.82 7.83 -3.09
CA ASP A 268 -12.94 6.96 -3.43
C ASP A 268 -12.71 6.33 -4.81
N THR A 269 -12.50 5.02 -4.82
CA THR A 269 -12.22 4.26 -6.04
C THR A 269 -13.39 4.22 -7.01
N ASN A 270 -14.62 4.55 -6.57
CA ASN A 270 -15.81 4.66 -7.43
C ASN A 270 -15.81 5.93 -8.29
N TYR A 271 -14.94 6.91 -8.00
CA TYR A 271 -14.74 8.10 -8.83
C TYR A 271 -13.68 7.92 -9.93
N ARG A 272 -13.35 6.66 -10.25
CA ARG A 272 -12.55 6.26 -11.40
C ARG A 272 -13.46 5.63 -12.43
N PHE A 273 -13.60 6.28 -13.58
CA PHE A 273 -14.53 5.86 -14.62
C PHE A 273 -13.77 5.39 -15.84
N ASP A 274 -14.18 4.24 -16.39
CA ASP A 274 -13.78 3.86 -17.74
C ASP A 274 -14.52 4.77 -18.73
N ALA A 275 -13.77 5.66 -19.36
CA ALA A 275 -14.28 6.62 -20.31
C ALA A 275 -13.90 6.22 -21.74
N THR A 276 -14.79 6.50 -22.69
CA THR A 276 -14.46 6.46 -24.12
C THR A 276 -13.99 7.83 -24.56
N PHE A 277 -12.84 7.89 -25.23
CA PHE A 277 -12.24 9.11 -25.76
C PHE A 277 -12.36 9.15 -27.28
N VAL A 278 -13.08 10.15 -27.79
CA VAL A 278 -13.24 10.40 -29.22
C VAL A 278 -12.46 11.65 -29.58
N VAL A 279 -11.41 11.49 -30.38
CA VAL A 279 -10.63 12.61 -30.90
C VAL A 279 -11.49 13.42 -31.87
N ASP A 280 -11.53 14.72 -31.65
CA ASP A 280 -12.17 15.69 -32.53
C ASP A 280 -11.37 17.00 -32.48
N THR A 281 -10.67 17.27 -33.59
CA THR A 281 -9.87 18.49 -33.78
C THR A 281 -10.40 19.33 -34.93
N SER A 282 -11.65 19.10 -35.35
CA SER A 282 -12.28 19.79 -36.47
C SER A 282 -12.65 21.23 -36.13
N GLU A 283 -12.92 21.52 -34.86
CA GLU A 283 -13.19 22.86 -34.36
C GLU A 283 -11.93 23.75 -34.44
N LEU A 284 -12.14 25.01 -34.85
CA LEU A 284 -11.06 26.00 -34.85
C LEU A 284 -10.53 26.24 -33.44
N SER A 285 -9.23 26.53 -33.35
CA SER A 285 -8.64 26.99 -32.09
C SER A 285 -9.30 28.28 -31.63
N PHE A 286 -9.43 28.45 -30.31
CA PHE A 286 -10.03 29.62 -29.70
C PHE A 286 -9.16 30.16 -28.58
N LYS A 287 -9.42 31.43 -28.24
CA LYS A 287 -8.81 32.11 -27.10
C LYS A 287 -9.60 31.74 -25.85
N MET A 288 -9.01 30.94 -24.96
CA MET A 288 -9.68 30.50 -23.73
C MET A 288 -9.72 31.67 -22.74
N PRO A 289 -10.91 32.14 -22.31
CA PRO A 289 -11.02 33.20 -21.30
C PRO A 289 -10.34 32.78 -20.01
N THR A 290 -9.72 33.74 -19.31
CA THR A 290 -9.14 33.51 -17.99
C THR A 290 -9.73 34.46 -16.96
N THR A 291 -9.32 34.33 -15.70
CA THR A 291 -9.63 35.29 -14.63
C THR A 291 -8.99 36.67 -14.83
N THR A 292 -8.11 36.83 -15.82
CA THR A 292 -7.47 38.10 -16.18
C THR A 292 -7.58 38.35 -17.70
N ASP A 293 -6.92 39.39 -18.21
CA ASP A 293 -6.91 39.71 -19.65
C ASP A 293 -6.13 38.70 -20.52
N ARG A 294 -5.36 37.79 -19.91
CA ARG A 294 -4.61 36.77 -20.63
C ARG A 294 -5.60 35.81 -21.32
N GLN A 295 -5.32 35.48 -22.57
CA GLN A 295 -6.17 34.59 -23.37
C GLN A 295 -5.32 33.58 -24.15
N PRO A 296 -4.83 32.52 -23.50
CA PRO A 296 -4.05 31.47 -24.17
C PRO A 296 -4.87 30.77 -25.26
N VAL A 297 -4.20 30.35 -26.32
CA VAL A 297 -4.86 29.67 -27.46
C VAL A 297 -4.96 28.17 -27.18
N TYR A 298 -6.20 27.66 -27.23
CA TYR A 298 -6.51 26.25 -27.07
C TYR A 298 -7.23 25.72 -28.30
N ARG A 299 -7.14 24.41 -28.49
CA ARG A 299 -8.00 23.66 -29.43
C ARG A 299 -8.69 22.55 -28.64
N LYS A 300 -9.97 22.30 -28.90
CA LYS A 300 -10.61 21.06 -28.46
C LYS A 300 -9.92 19.88 -29.14
N TYR A 301 -9.46 18.92 -28.35
CA TYR A 301 -8.74 17.76 -28.87
C TYR A 301 -9.67 16.55 -29.02
N GLY A 302 -10.66 16.44 -28.13
CA GLY A 302 -11.61 15.36 -28.14
C GLY A 302 -12.59 15.43 -26.99
N THR A 303 -13.47 14.44 -26.93
CA THR A 303 -14.52 14.34 -25.91
C THR A 303 -14.42 13.00 -25.18
N LEU A 304 -14.40 13.08 -23.86
CA LEU A 304 -14.50 11.97 -22.93
C LEU A 304 -15.97 11.70 -22.64
N SER A 305 -16.43 10.47 -22.79
CA SER A 305 -17.77 10.02 -22.40
C SER A 305 -17.66 8.97 -21.30
N PHE A 306 -18.34 9.18 -20.18
CA PHE A 306 -18.34 8.28 -19.02
C PHE A 306 -19.73 8.20 -18.40
N THR A 307 -19.97 7.19 -17.56
CA THR A 307 -21.28 7.00 -16.90
C THR A 307 -21.11 7.07 -15.40
N LEU A 308 -21.96 7.87 -14.74
CA LEU A 308 -22.05 7.97 -13.29
C LEU A 308 -23.52 7.80 -12.89
N ASN A 309 -23.82 6.84 -12.02
CA ASN A 309 -25.18 6.51 -11.57
C ASN A 309 -26.16 6.34 -12.75
N ASP A 310 -25.79 5.51 -13.73
CA ASP A 310 -26.53 5.23 -14.96
C ASP A 310 -26.80 6.45 -15.87
N THR A 311 -26.21 7.60 -15.57
CA THR A 311 -26.31 8.82 -16.37
C THR A 311 -25.02 9.05 -17.14
N SER A 312 -25.12 9.20 -18.46
CA SER A 312 -23.97 9.50 -19.30
C SER A 312 -23.60 10.98 -19.25
N TYR A 313 -22.32 11.25 -19.02
CA TYR A 313 -21.73 12.58 -19.00
C TYR A 313 -20.64 12.70 -20.07
N LYS A 314 -20.37 13.94 -20.46
CA LYS A 314 -19.31 14.27 -21.41
C LYS A 314 -18.44 15.40 -20.87
N LEU A 315 -17.14 15.32 -21.16
CA LEU A 315 -16.17 16.40 -20.93
C LEU A 315 -15.30 16.56 -22.17
N SER A 316 -15.18 17.79 -22.65
CA SER A 316 -14.21 18.14 -23.69
C SER A 316 -12.82 18.29 -23.08
N ALA A 317 -11.83 17.70 -23.75
CA ALA A 317 -10.42 17.84 -23.41
C ALA A 317 -9.75 18.81 -24.39
N TYR A 318 -8.94 19.73 -23.88
CA TYR A 318 -8.36 20.82 -24.64
C TYR A 318 -6.84 20.72 -24.68
N GLN A 319 -6.25 21.06 -25.82
CA GLN A 319 -4.81 21.12 -26.00
C GLN A 319 -4.35 22.57 -26.05
N ASN A 320 -3.37 22.92 -25.20
CA ASN A 320 -2.76 24.25 -25.18
C ASN A 320 -1.79 24.42 -26.35
N LEU A 321 -2.15 25.24 -27.35
CA LEU A 321 -1.34 25.42 -28.55
C LEU A 321 -0.10 26.28 -28.30
N ASP A 322 -0.20 27.28 -27.41
CA ASP A 322 0.95 28.11 -27.04
C ASP A 322 2.05 27.28 -26.36
N LEU A 323 1.65 26.30 -25.54
CA LEU A 323 2.58 25.37 -24.90
C LEU A 323 3.18 24.39 -25.91
N LEU A 324 2.38 23.90 -26.85
CA LEU A 324 2.84 23.00 -27.91
C LEU A 324 3.89 23.66 -28.82
N LEU A 325 3.76 24.96 -29.11
CA LEU A 325 4.76 25.72 -29.86
C LEU A 325 6.13 25.74 -29.17
N ASN A 326 6.15 25.83 -27.84
CA ASN A 326 7.39 25.90 -27.05
C ASN A 326 7.90 24.51 -26.62
N LYS A 327 7.00 23.51 -26.59
CA LYS A 327 7.29 22.11 -26.20
C LYS A 327 6.58 21.16 -27.17
N PRO A 328 7.16 20.88 -28.35
CA PRO A 328 6.53 20.04 -29.38
C PRO A 328 6.19 18.61 -28.92
N ASP A 329 6.94 18.10 -27.93
CA ASP A 329 6.72 16.78 -27.33
C ASP A 329 5.64 16.77 -26.24
N TYR A 330 5.01 17.91 -25.95
CA TYR A 330 3.92 17.98 -25.00
C TYR A 330 2.72 17.16 -25.48
N ARG A 331 2.25 16.24 -24.62
CA ARG A 331 1.11 15.34 -24.88
C ARG A 331 -0.03 15.51 -23.86
N GLY A 332 0.02 16.55 -23.03
CA GLY A 332 -1.02 16.80 -22.04
C GLY A 332 -2.29 17.39 -22.67
N LEU A 333 -3.43 16.95 -22.15
CA LEU A 333 -4.75 17.52 -22.40
C LEU A 333 -5.32 18.04 -21.09
N PHE A 334 -5.88 19.23 -21.18
CA PHE A 334 -6.44 20.00 -20.08
C PHE A 334 -7.96 19.87 -20.08
N ILE A 335 -8.55 19.48 -18.95
CA ILE A 335 -9.99 19.29 -18.79
C ILE A 335 -10.48 20.20 -17.65
N PRO A 336 -10.78 21.49 -17.94
CA PRO A 336 -11.42 22.36 -16.98
C PRO A 336 -12.90 22.05 -16.93
N PHE A 337 -13.47 21.91 -15.73
CA PHE A 337 -14.89 21.63 -15.59
C PHE A 337 -15.51 22.30 -14.36
N LYS A 338 -16.84 22.37 -14.38
CA LYS A 338 -17.66 22.71 -13.22
C LYS A 338 -18.64 21.58 -12.93
N ASP A 339 -19.06 21.48 -11.69
CA ASP A 339 -20.00 20.50 -11.17
C ASP A 339 -20.84 21.13 -10.04
N LEU A 340 -21.82 20.40 -9.50
CA LEU A 340 -22.75 20.92 -8.47
C LEU A 340 -22.09 21.15 -7.10
N SER A 341 -20.87 20.68 -6.87
CA SER A 341 -20.13 20.95 -5.63
C SER A 341 -19.46 22.33 -5.60
N ASN A 342 -19.28 22.98 -6.75
CA ASN A 342 -18.56 24.26 -6.84
C ASN A 342 -19.29 25.38 -6.08
N GLY A 343 -18.52 26.19 -5.36
CA GLY A 343 -19.01 27.32 -4.57
C GLY A 343 -19.39 26.95 -3.14
N ASN A 344 -19.72 25.68 -2.89
CA ASN A 344 -20.02 25.16 -1.56
C ASN A 344 -18.86 24.32 -1.01
N LEU A 345 -18.64 23.13 -1.58
CA LEU A 345 -17.62 22.18 -1.09
C LEU A 345 -16.28 22.31 -1.85
N THR A 346 -16.33 22.80 -3.09
CA THR A 346 -15.16 22.96 -3.96
C THR A 346 -15.07 24.39 -4.50
N TYR A 347 -13.94 24.75 -5.12
CA TYR A 347 -13.71 26.11 -5.61
C TYR A 347 -14.78 26.57 -6.62
N GLY A 348 -15.29 27.79 -6.48
CA GLY A 348 -16.40 28.30 -7.30
C GLY A 348 -16.07 28.53 -8.78
N GLY A 349 -14.80 28.78 -9.10
CA GLY A 349 -14.34 28.98 -10.48
C GLY A 349 -14.32 27.71 -11.33
N GLY A 350 -14.46 26.54 -10.70
CA GLY A 350 -14.31 25.22 -11.33
C GLY A 350 -13.00 24.55 -10.93
N ARG A 351 -12.79 23.34 -11.44
CA ARG A 351 -11.62 22.50 -11.12
C ARG A 351 -11.04 21.90 -12.38
N TYR A 352 -9.79 21.44 -12.27
CA TYR A 352 -9.01 20.96 -13.40
C TYR A 352 -8.65 19.50 -13.23
N LEU A 353 -8.56 18.82 -14.37
CA LEU A 353 -7.97 17.50 -14.51
C LEU A 353 -7.08 17.51 -15.74
N ASP A 354 -5.89 16.95 -15.62
CA ASP A 354 -4.99 16.75 -16.74
C ASP A 354 -4.89 15.26 -17.05
N ILE A 355 -4.88 14.94 -18.34
CA ILE A 355 -4.60 13.59 -18.85
C ILE A 355 -3.53 13.68 -19.93
N GLU A 356 -2.86 12.58 -20.22
CA GLU A 356 -2.09 12.46 -21.45
C GLU A 356 -3.00 12.00 -22.59
N ILE A 357 -2.66 12.36 -23.83
CA ILE A 357 -3.33 11.83 -25.02
C ILE A 357 -3.31 10.29 -24.95
N PRO A 358 -4.46 9.61 -24.86
CA PRO A 358 -4.49 8.17 -24.66
C PRO A 358 -4.03 7.44 -25.91
N GLN A 359 -3.42 6.28 -25.71
CA GLN A 359 -3.00 5.39 -26.80
C GLN A 359 -4.16 4.57 -27.39
N SER A 360 -5.32 4.59 -26.75
CA SER A 360 -6.53 3.89 -27.18
C SER A 360 -7.76 4.80 -27.03
N ASP A 361 -8.89 4.36 -27.55
CA ASP A 361 -10.19 5.01 -27.35
C ASP A 361 -10.74 4.82 -25.93
N ARG A 362 -10.05 4.09 -25.06
CA ARG A 362 -10.39 3.90 -23.65
C ARG A 362 -9.36 4.52 -22.74
N ILE A 363 -9.84 5.20 -21.70
CA ILE A 363 -9.01 5.82 -20.67
C ILE A 363 -9.74 5.79 -19.33
N THR A 364 -8.99 5.60 -18.24
CA THR A 364 -9.53 5.81 -16.90
C THR A 364 -9.54 7.29 -16.55
N LEU A 365 -10.73 7.86 -16.42
CA LEU A 365 -10.96 9.20 -15.92
C LEU A 365 -11.00 9.17 -14.38
N ASP A 366 -10.00 9.77 -13.75
CA ASP A 366 -9.81 9.68 -12.29
C ASP A 366 -10.07 11.02 -11.61
N PHE A 367 -11.26 11.18 -11.01
CA PHE A 367 -11.61 12.42 -10.33
C PHE A 367 -10.91 12.59 -8.97
N ASN A 368 -10.24 11.57 -8.42
CA ASN A 368 -9.43 11.73 -7.20
C ASN A 368 -8.18 12.61 -7.44
N LYS A 369 -7.80 12.79 -8.71
CA LYS A 369 -6.68 13.62 -9.17
C LYS A 369 -7.09 15.04 -9.56
N VAL A 370 -8.37 15.39 -9.43
CA VAL A 370 -8.86 16.74 -9.71
C VAL A 370 -8.29 17.72 -8.70
N TYR A 371 -7.82 18.84 -9.22
CA TYR A 371 -7.16 19.87 -8.43
C TYR A 371 -7.78 21.25 -8.67
N ASN A 372 -7.56 22.16 -7.72
CA ASN A 372 -8.01 23.55 -7.86
C ASN A 372 -7.04 24.36 -8.72
N PRO A 373 -7.56 25.32 -9.53
CA PRO A 373 -6.72 26.25 -10.25
C PRO A 373 -5.96 27.17 -9.29
N TYR A 374 -4.79 27.72 -9.69
CA TYR A 374 -3.97 28.51 -8.76
C TYR A 374 -4.64 29.78 -8.20
N CYS A 375 -5.56 30.38 -8.96
CA CYS A 375 -6.43 31.48 -8.53
C CYS A 375 -7.42 31.10 -7.42
N ALA A 376 -7.57 29.82 -7.10
CA ALA A 376 -8.26 29.39 -5.90
C ALA A 376 -7.45 29.69 -4.62
N TYR A 377 -6.14 29.91 -4.75
CA TYR A 377 -5.25 30.18 -3.62
C TYR A 377 -4.62 31.57 -3.65
N ASP A 378 -4.56 32.24 -4.80
CA ASP A 378 -4.13 33.64 -4.89
C ASP A 378 -4.63 34.28 -6.20
N GLU A 379 -5.35 35.41 -6.10
CA GLU A 379 -5.95 36.10 -7.25
C GLU A 379 -4.93 36.62 -8.28
N ARG A 380 -3.64 36.69 -7.93
CA ARG A 380 -2.57 37.07 -8.88
C ARG A 380 -2.46 36.12 -10.07
N TRP A 381 -2.97 34.89 -9.94
CA TRP A 381 -2.89 33.88 -10.98
C TRP A 381 -3.99 34.03 -12.03
N SER A 382 -3.59 33.97 -13.30
CA SER A 382 -4.48 33.93 -14.45
C SER A 382 -4.86 32.50 -14.80
N CYS A 383 -6.12 32.15 -14.55
CA CYS A 383 -6.64 30.79 -14.68
C CYS A 383 -7.69 30.65 -15.78
N PRO A 384 -7.59 29.64 -16.65
CA PRO A 384 -8.64 29.32 -17.62
C PRO A 384 -10.02 29.09 -17.01
N LEU A 385 -11.05 29.71 -17.57
CA LEU A 385 -12.43 29.48 -17.18
C LEU A 385 -12.98 28.22 -17.88
N PRO A 386 -13.59 27.27 -17.15
CA PRO A 386 -14.23 26.12 -17.77
C PRO A 386 -15.29 26.53 -18.80
N PRO A 387 -15.23 26.02 -20.05
CA PRO A 387 -16.27 26.22 -21.03
C PRO A 387 -17.62 25.67 -20.55
N ALA A 388 -18.72 26.29 -20.98
CA ALA A 388 -20.07 25.95 -20.52
C ALA A 388 -20.47 24.49 -20.80
N GLU A 389 -19.93 23.88 -21.86
CA GLU A 389 -20.12 22.47 -22.20
C GLU A 389 -19.49 21.51 -21.19
N ASN A 390 -18.46 21.93 -20.46
CA ASN A 390 -17.82 21.16 -19.39
C ASN A 390 -18.51 21.44 -18.04
N TYR A 391 -19.83 21.51 -18.03
CA TYR A 391 -20.63 21.58 -16.80
C TYR A 391 -21.34 20.27 -16.53
N LEU A 392 -20.87 19.57 -15.49
CA LEU A 392 -21.46 18.33 -15.01
C LEU A 392 -22.65 18.64 -14.10
N LYS A 393 -23.85 18.22 -14.48
CA LYS A 393 -25.07 18.35 -13.66
C LYS A 393 -25.15 17.28 -12.58
N THR A 394 -24.08 17.13 -11.81
CA THR A 394 -23.93 16.20 -10.69
C THR A 394 -22.83 16.72 -9.76
N SER A 395 -22.75 16.21 -8.53
CA SER A 395 -21.67 16.58 -7.59
C SER A 395 -20.54 15.58 -7.71
N ILE A 396 -19.32 16.06 -7.95
CA ILE A 396 -18.13 15.21 -7.95
C ILE A 396 -17.39 15.38 -6.62
N LEU A 397 -17.64 14.47 -5.68
CA LEU A 397 -17.10 14.50 -4.31
C LEU A 397 -15.75 13.76 -4.20
N ALA A 398 -14.85 14.04 -5.13
CA ALA A 398 -13.48 13.51 -5.18
C ALA A 398 -12.49 14.62 -5.55
N GLY A 399 -11.21 14.40 -5.22
CA GLY A 399 -10.14 15.37 -5.46
C GLY A 399 -10.06 16.47 -4.41
N GLU A 400 -9.58 17.64 -4.81
CA GLU A 400 -9.43 18.79 -3.92
C GLU A 400 -10.77 19.44 -3.55
N LYS A 401 -10.86 19.82 -2.27
CA LYS A 401 -11.92 20.66 -1.71
C LYS A 401 -11.55 22.13 -1.87
N LYS A 402 -12.49 23.01 -1.54
CA LYS A 402 -12.26 24.46 -1.51
C LYS A 402 -11.13 24.78 -0.52
N TYR A 403 -10.18 25.63 -0.94
CA TYR A 403 -9.17 26.20 -0.04
C TYR A 403 -9.78 27.34 0.79
N PHE A 404 -9.44 27.38 2.07
CA PHE A 404 -9.85 28.44 3.00
C PHE A 404 -8.61 29.25 3.40
N HIS A 405 -8.66 30.56 3.15
CA HIS A 405 -7.62 31.53 3.49
C HIS A 405 -7.62 31.91 4.97
#